data_AF-X1BVP0-F1
#
_entry.id   AF-X1BVP0-F1
#
_cell.length_a   1.000
_cell.length_b   1.000
_cell.length_c   1.000
_cell.angle_alpha   90.00
_cell.angle_beta   90.00
_cell.angle_gamma   90.00
#
_symmetry.space_group_name_H-M   'P 1'
#
loop_
_entity.id
_entity.type
_entity.pdbx_description
1 polymer ?
#
loop_
_entity_poly.entity_id
_entity_poly.type
_entity_poly.pdbx_seq_one_letter_code
_entity_poly.pdbx_strand_id
1 'polypeptide(L)'
;MTLSRVLIPVIIGNIIDNVLITRELRNLLILLVMVLSVYLVRNAMDYITMMVGHYLGLKTEQKMRKEFFDTIQYKPLRYHDKARTGDLQALATNDLRVINTMVSHGSFFIYPFIQVILVAVLLTVTLDWRLALICAPFIILYMYFILEYRKKIAPYAAGRMVTHSNLAITLQDSISGTAVVKSFATEALERKK
;
A
#
# COMPACT_ATOMS: atom_id res chain seq x y z
N MET A 1 -4.23 19.06 -2.13
CA MET A 1 -3.46 17.89 -2.61
C MET A 1 -3.94 17.44 -3.99
N THR A 2 -5.25 17.30 -4.15
CA THR A 2 -5.96 17.01 -5.39
C THR A 2 -5.67 18.02 -6.52
N LEU A 3 -6.03 19.30 -6.30
CA LEU A 3 -5.89 20.39 -7.26
C LEU A 3 -4.43 20.66 -7.65
N SER A 4 -3.51 20.56 -6.68
CA SER A 4 -2.07 20.81 -6.88
C SER A 4 -1.41 19.81 -7.84
N ARG A 5 -1.94 18.58 -7.96
CA ARG A 5 -1.42 17.58 -8.91
C ARG A 5 -1.82 17.89 -10.36
N VAL A 6 -2.97 18.54 -10.53
CA VAL A 6 -3.53 18.95 -11.82
C VAL A 6 -2.86 20.22 -12.32
N LEU A 7 -2.57 21.14 -11.39
CA LEU A 7 -1.96 22.44 -11.69
C LEU A 7 -0.58 22.29 -12.31
N ILE A 8 0.24 21.34 -11.87
CA ILE A 8 1.63 21.18 -12.38
C ILE A 8 1.69 20.98 -13.90
N PRO A 9 1.03 19.97 -14.51
CA PRO A 9 1.09 19.78 -15.97
C PRO A 9 0.47 20.94 -16.76
N VAL A 10 -0.59 21.58 -16.24
CA VAL A 10 -1.20 22.77 -16.88
C VAL A 10 -0.22 23.95 -16.85
N ILE A 11 0.46 24.16 -15.72
CA ILE A 11 1.49 25.19 -15.58
C ILE A 11 2.66 24.88 -16.52
N ILE A 12 3.11 23.63 -16.62
CA ILE A 12 4.17 23.22 -17.56
C ILE A 12 3.76 23.45 -19.02
N GLY A 13 2.53 23.11 -19.41
CA GLY A 13 2.01 23.41 -20.75
C GLY A 13 2.08 24.91 -21.05
N ASN A 14 1.64 25.74 -20.10
CA ASN A 14 1.73 27.19 -20.21
C ASN A 14 3.18 27.72 -20.29
N ILE A 15 4.15 27.08 -19.61
CA ILE A 15 5.58 27.40 -19.75
C ILE A 15 6.04 27.15 -21.19
N ILE A 16 5.71 25.98 -21.74
CA ILE A 16 6.14 25.57 -23.07
C ILE A 16 5.52 26.49 -24.12
N ASP A 17 4.23 26.77 -24.02
CA ASP A 17 3.52 27.56 -25.03
C ASP A 17 3.86 29.05 -24.96
N ASN A 18 3.95 29.64 -23.76
CA ASN A 18 4.14 31.08 -23.62
C ASN A 18 5.59 31.51 -23.43
N VAL A 19 6.45 30.72 -22.79
CA VAL A 19 7.82 31.16 -22.44
C VAL A 19 8.86 30.73 -23.49
N LEU A 20 8.71 29.53 -24.04
CA LEU A 20 9.61 29.01 -25.09
C LEU A 20 9.42 29.74 -26.43
N ILE A 21 8.21 30.24 -26.70
CA ILE A 21 7.87 30.99 -27.92
C ILE A 21 8.22 32.48 -27.81
N THR A 22 8.00 33.14 -26.66
CA THR A 22 8.24 34.60 -26.50
C THR A 22 9.63 34.99 -25.98
N ARG A 23 10.41 34.04 -25.44
CA ARG A 23 11.77 34.24 -24.88
C ARG A 23 11.89 35.31 -23.77
N GLU A 24 10.80 35.66 -23.10
CA GLU A 24 10.85 36.62 -21.99
C GLU A 24 11.32 35.99 -20.67
N LEU A 25 12.53 36.34 -20.22
CA LEU A 25 13.15 35.90 -18.97
C LEU A 25 12.31 36.21 -17.71
N ARG A 26 11.53 37.31 -17.72
CA ARG A 26 10.68 37.69 -16.58
C ARG A 26 9.52 36.71 -16.38
N ASN A 27 8.86 36.30 -17.46
CA ASN A 27 7.76 35.35 -17.39
C ASN A 27 8.26 33.96 -16.98
N LEU A 28 9.47 33.57 -17.40
CA LEU A 28 10.13 32.34 -16.94
C LEU A 28 10.33 32.33 -15.42
N LEU A 29 10.86 33.42 -14.83
CA LEU A 29 11.10 33.51 -13.39
C LEU A 29 9.80 33.44 -12.58
N ILE A 30 8.75 34.15 -13.00
CA ILE A 30 7.44 34.10 -12.34
C ILE A 30 6.87 32.67 -12.36
N LEU A 31 6.97 32.00 -13.51
CA LEU A 31 6.48 30.63 -13.67
C LEU A 31 7.27 29.62 -12.84
N LEU A 32 8.59 29.78 -12.76
CA LEU A 32 9.45 28.90 -11.94
C LEU A 32 9.12 29.04 -10.45
N VAL A 33 8.93 30.27 -9.97
CA VAL A 33 8.49 30.53 -8.59
C VAL A 33 7.09 29.95 -8.34
N MET A 34 6.18 30.07 -9.30
CA MET A 34 4.84 29.48 -9.21
C MET A 34 4.90 27.95 -9.10
N VAL A 35 5.67 27.27 -9.96
CA VAL A 35 5.88 25.81 -9.89
C VAL A 35 6.47 25.41 -8.55
N LEU A 36 7.51 26.11 -8.09
CA LEU A 36 8.18 25.81 -6.83
C LEU A 36 7.22 25.97 -5.63
N SER A 37 6.41 27.03 -5.61
CA SER A 37 5.42 27.25 -4.55
C SER A 37 4.35 26.16 -4.53
N VAL A 38 3.82 25.76 -5.69
CA VAL A 38 2.86 24.65 -5.80
C VAL A 38 3.50 23.34 -5.33
N TYR A 39 4.77 23.10 -5.65
CA TYR A 39 5.51 21.92 -5.23
C TYR A 39 5.73 21.86 -3.72
N LEU A 40 6.06 22.99 -3.10
CA LEU A 40 6.22 23.12 -1.64
C LEU A 40 4.89 22.88 -0.92
N VAL A 41 3.82 23.54 -1.36
CA VAL A 41 2.47 23.35 -0.79
C VAL A 41 2.03 21.90 -0.93
N ARG A 42 2.28 21.27 -2.10
CA ARG A 42 1.99 19.86 -2.33
C ARG A 42 2.74 18.97 -1.34
N ASN A 43 4.04 19.14 -1.18
CA ASN A 43 4.83 18.33 -0.24
C ASN A 43 4.37 18.51 1.21
N ALA A 44 4.05 19.74 1.62
CA ALA A 44 3.52 20.00 2.95
C ALA A 44 2.17 19.27 3.17
N MET A 45 1.27 19.29 2.19
CA MET A 45 0.01 18.55 2.26
C MET A 45 0.22 17.04 2.28
N ASP A 46 1.13 16.51 1.45
CA ASP A 46 1.46 15.08 1.41
C ASP A 46 1.99 14.63 2.79
N TYR A 47 2.88 15.42 3.39
CA TYR A 47 3.42 15.17 4.73
C TYR A 47 2.35 15.20 5.83
N ILE A 48 1.52 16.24 5.87
CA ILE A 48 0.44 16.36 6.87
C ILE A 48 -0.51 15.18 6.76
N THR A 49 -0.90 14.84 5.53
CA THR A 49 -1.78 13.70 5.30
C THR A 49 -1.09 12.47 5.87
N MET A 50 0.16 12.16 5.47
CA MET A 50 0.91 10.97 5.93
C MET A 50 0.96 10.86 7.45
N MET A 51 1.22 11.98 8.13
CA MET A 51 1.28 12.03 9.58
C MET A 51 -0.08 11.76 10.23
N VAL A 52 -1.15 12.36 9.71
CA VAL A 52 -2.54 12.10 10.17
C VAL A 52 -2.93 10.64 9.94
N GLY A 53 -2.52 10.05 8.83
CA GLY A 53 -2.75 8.65 8.51
C GLY A 53 -2.14 7.70 9.53
N HIS A 54 -0.85 7.87 9.80
CA HIS A 54 -0.15 7.07 10.82
C HIS A 54 -0.74 7.27 12.22
N TYR A 55 -1.07 8.51 12.59
CA TYR A 55 -1.69 8.80 13.86
C TYR A 55 -3.05 8.11 14.00
N LEU A 56 -3.89 8.19 12.96
CA LEU A 56 -5.21 7.55 12.94
C LEU A 56 -5.08 6.02 13.00
N GLY A 57 -4.14 5.43 12.27
CA GLY A 57 -3.91 3.99 12.29
C GLY A 57 -3.45 3.50 13.66
N LEU A 58 -2.51 4.20 14.31
CA LEU A 58 -2.07 3.88 15.67
C LEU A 58 -3.22 3.97 16.68
N LYS A 59 -4.02 5.04 16.63
CA LYS A 59 -5.17 5.23 17.52
C LYS A 59 -6.23 4.15 17.29
N THR A 60 -6.45 3.76 16.04
CA THR A 60 -7.37 2.66 15.68
C THR A 60 -6.85 1.33 16.22
N GLU A 61 -5.55 1.04 16.07
CA GLU A 61 -4.93 -0.17 16.63
C GLU A 61 -5.12 -0.25 18.14
N GLN A 62 -4.83 0.84 18.86
CA GLN A 62 -4.99 0.91 20.31
C GLN A 62 -6.45 0.67 20.74
N LYS A 63 -7.40 1.29 20.04
CA LYS A 63 -8.83 1.11 20.31
C LYS A 63 -9.25 -0.34 20.07
N MET A 64 -8.86 -0.94 18.95
CA MET A 64 -9.21 -2.32 18.63
C MET A 64 -8.58 -3.32 19.61
N ARG A 65 -7.33 -3.09 20.05
CA ARG A 65 -6.69 -3.92 21.08
C ARG A 65 -7.46 -3.87 22.39
N LYS A 66 -7.91 -2.69 22.80
CA LYS A 66 -8.73 -2.52 24.00
C LYS A 66 -10.08 -3.24 23.88
N GLU A 67 -10.81 -2.99 22.79
CA GLU A 67 -12.10 -3.65 22.55
C GLU A 67 -11.98 -5.17 22.45
N PHE A 68 -10.92 -5.66 21.82
CA PHE A 68 -10.61 -7.09 21.77
C PHE A 68 -10.38 -7.67 23.16
N PHE A 69 -9.52 -7.02 23.96
CA PHE A 69 -9.22 -7.46 25.31
C PHE A 69 -10.46 -7.48 26.20
N ASP A 70 -11.24 -6.39 26.21
CA ASP A 70 -12.49 -6.30 26.97
C ASP A 70 -13.46 -7.41 26.53
N THR A 71 -13.62 -7.61 25.22
CA THR A 71 -14.51 -8.66 24.68
C THR A 71 -14.11 -10.06 25.12
N ILE A 72 -12.81 -10.37 25.13
CA ILE A 72 -12.31 -11.69 25.52
C ILE A 72 -12.50 -11.94 27.02
N GLN A 73 -12.37 -10.91 27.87
CA GLN A 73 -12.59 -11.05 29.31
C GLN A 73 -14.04 -11.40 29.67
N TYR A 74 -15.02 -10.91 28.91
CA TYR A 74 -16.45 -11.18 29.17
C TYR A 74 -16.97 -12.46 28.49
N LYS A 75 -16.11 -13.28 27.86
CA LYS A 75 -16.55 -14.56 27.26
C LYS A 75 -16.78 -15.63 28.33
N PRO A 76 -17.73 -16.55 28.12
CA PRO A 76 -17.97 -17.67 29.04
C PRO A 76 -16.80 -18.66 29.03
N LEU A 77 -16.56 -19.37 30.15
CA LEU A 77 -15.47 -20.36 30.29
C LEU A 77 -15.37 -21.35 29.12
N ARG A 78 -16.51 -21.82 28.60
CA ARG A 78 -16.57 -22.74 27.46
C ARG A 78 -15.84 -22.22 26.21
N TYR A 79 -15.71 -20.90 26.06
CA TYR A 79 -14.92 -20.28 25.00
C TYR A 79 -13.42 -20.42 25.29
N HIS A 80 -13.00 -20.17 26.53
CA HIS A 80 -11.61 -20.31 26.96
C HIS A 80 -11.11 -21.76 26.94
N ASP A 81 -11.98 -22.74 27.18
CA ASP A 81 -11.63 -24.16 27.07
C ASP A 81 -11.29 -24.60 25.64
N LYS A 82 -11.76 -23.86 24.64
CA LYS A 82 -11.56 -24.15 23.21
C LYS A 82 -10.55 -23.23 22.53
N ALA A 83 -10.36 -22.01 23.05
CA ALA A 83 -9.48 -21.03 22.46
C ALA A 83 -8.02 -21.27 22.87
N ARG A 84 -7.10 -21.36 21.90
CA ARG A 84 -5.68 -21.45 22.19
C ARG A 84 -5.13 -20.06 22.51
N THR A 85 -4.43 -19.92 23.63
CA THR A 85 -3.83 -18.64 24.06
C THR A 85 -2.92 -18.03 23.00
N GLY A 86 -2.15 -18.85 22.27
CA GLY A 86 -1.29 -18.39 21.18
C GLY A 86 -2.06 -17.77 20.02
N ASP A 87 -3.22 -18.34 19.66
CA ASP A 87 -4.06 -17.82 18.58
C ASP A 87 -4.67 -16.47 18.97
N LEU A 88 -5.12 -16.33 20.21
CA LEU A 88 -5.63 -15.06 20.74
C LEU A 88 -4.54 -13.97 20.78
N GLN A 89 -3.31 -14.34 21.16
CA GLN A 89 -2.18 -13.42 21.15
C GLN A 89 -1.83 -12.99 19.73
N ALA A 90 -1.77 -13.92 18.78
CA ALA A 90 -1.51 -13.63 17.37
C ALA A 90 -2.58 -12.71 16.78
N LEU A 91 -3.86 -12.93 17.09
CA LEU A 91 -4.96 -12.06 16.66
C LEU A 91 -4.80 -10.64 17.24
N ALA A 92 -4.50 -10.54 18.53
CA ALA A 92 -4.34 -9.26 19.22
C ALA A 92 -3.11 -8.47 18.73
N THR A 93 -2.08 -9.13 18.20
CA THR A 93 -0.83 -8.47 17.78
C THR A 93 -0.69 -8.33 16.28
N ASN A 94 -0.77 -9.44 15.54
CA ASN A 94 -0.44 -9.47 14.13
C ASN A 94 -1.62 -8.95 13.29
N ASP A 95 -2.82 -9.48 13.53
CA ASP A 95 -3.99 -9.13 12.72
C ASP A 95 -4.38 -7.66 12.92
N LEU A 96 -4.39 -7.18 14.18
CA LEU A 96 -4.64 -5.76 14.48
C LEU A 96 -3.57 -4.83 13.89
N ARG A 97 -2.31 -5.26 13.81
CA ARG A 97 -1.24 -4.50 13.14
C ARG A 97 -1.44 -4.47 11.63
N VAL A 98 -1.91 -5.55 11.01
CA VAL A 98 -2.25 -5.56 9.58
C VAL A 98 -3.38 -4.56 9.29
N ILE A 99 -4.40 -4.52 10.16
CA ILE A 99 -5.48 -3.52 10.05
C ILE A 99 -4.94 -2.10 10.22
N ASN A 100 -4.07 -1.85 11.21
CA ASN A 100 -3.39 -0.55 11.34
C ASN A 100 -2.65 -0.17 10.05
N THR A 101 -1.87 -1.09 9.50
CA THR A 101 -1.12 -0.86 8.26
C THR A 101 -2.06 -0.51 7.11
N MET A 102 -3.20 -1.20 7.00
CA MET A 102 -4.22 -0.93 5.99
C MET A 102 -4.91 0.43 6.21
N VAL A 103 -5.17 0.86 7.44
CA VAL A 103 -5.77 2.18 7.74
C VAL A 103 -4.75 3.30 7.54
N SER A 104 -3.53 3.11 8.06
CA SER A 104 -2.42 4.06 7.95
C SER A 104 -2.01 4.31 6.51
N HIS A 105 -1.92 3.26 5.69
CA HIS A 105 -1.41 3.36 4.32
C HIS A 105 -2.47 3.18 3.23
N GLY A 106 -3.51 2.36 3.44
CA GLY A 106 -4.51 2.07 2.41
C GLY A 106 -5.25 3.31 1.93
N SER A 107 -5.54 4.25 2.82
CA SER A 107 -6.12 5.56 2.46
C SER A 107 -5.16 6.43 1.64
N PHE A 108 -3.83 6.27 1.76
CA PHE A 108 -2.84 7.01 0.95
C PHE A 108 -2.77 6.57 -0.48
N PHE A 109 -3.08 5.31 -0.76
CA PHE A 109 -2.89 4.79 -2.10
C PHE A 109 -4.18 4.86 -2.90
N ILE A 110 -5.30 4.40 -2.34
CA ILE A 110 -6.54 4.24 -3.09
C ILE A 110 -7.12 5.59 -3.53
N TYR A 111 -7.26 6.54 -2.60
CA TYR A 111 -7.88 7.83 -2.91
C TYR A 111 -7.04 8.66 -3.90
N PRO A 112 -5.74 8.88 -3.66
CA PRO A 112 -4.82 9.48 -4.63
C PRO A 112 -4.79 8.82 -6.00
N PHE A 113 -4.87 7.49 -6.08
CA PHE A 113 -4.82 6.76 -7.33
C PHE A 113 -6.06 6.97 -8.20
N ILE A 114 -7.26 6.78 -7.63
CA ILE A 114 -8.54 7.01 -8.33
C ILE A 114 -8.60 8.45 -8.85
N GLN A 115 -8.17 9.39 -8.01
CA GLN A 115 -8.26 10.81 -8.31
C GLN A 115 -7.29 11.24 -9.43
N VAL A 116 -6.08 10.67 -9.49
CA VAL A 116 -5.13 10.91 -10.60
C VAL A 116 -5.70 10.40 -11.92
N ILE A 117 -6.29 9.20 -11.93
CA ILE A 117 -6.90 8.63 -13.13
C ILE A 117 -8.05 9.52 -13.62
N LEU A 118 -8.98 9.89 -12.72
CA LEU A 118 -10.12 10.74 -13.07
C LEU A 118 -9.66 12.07 -13.67
N VAL A 119 -8.73 12.75 -13.01
CA VAL A 119 -8.21 14.04 -13.48
C VAL A 119 -7.49 13.89 -14.82
N ALA A 120 -6.65 12.88 -14.98
CA ALA A 120 -5.90 12.68 -16.22
C ALA A 120 -6.84 12.46 -17.41
N VAL A 121 -7.89 11.64 -17.23
CA VAL A 121 -8.92 11.43 -18.26
C VAL A 121 -9.68 12.72 -18.54
N LEU A 122 -10.14 13.44 -17.50
CA LEU A 122 -10.87 14.70 -17.66
C LEU A 122 -10.04 15.74 -18.39
N LEU A 123 -8.80 16.00 -17.96
CA LEU A 123 -7.90 16.96 -18.59
C LEU A 123 -7.65 16.62 -20.06
N THR A 124 -7.32 15.36 -20.35
CA THR A 124 -7.00 14.93 -21.72
C THR A 124 -8.21 15.11 -22.64
N VAL A 125 -9.41 14.77 -22.18
CA VAL A 125 -10.65 14.97 -22.96
C VAL A 125 -10.97 16.45 -23.14
N THR A 126 -10.75 17.29 -22.12
CA THR A 126 -11.03 18.74 -22.21
C THR A 126 -10.03 19.52 -23.06
N LEU A 127 -8.75 19.11 -23.08
CA LEU A 127 -7.69 19.75 -23.86
C LEU A 127 -7.77 19.33 -25.33
N ASP A 128 -7.80 18.03 -25.60
CA ASP A 128 -7.92 17.48 -26.95
C ASP A 128 -8.58 16.10 -26.94
N TRP A 129 -9.88 16.07 -27.25
CA TRP A 129 -10.66 14.84 -27.33
C TRP A 129 -10.15 13.88 -28.42
N ARG A 130 -9.46 14.37 -29.47
CA ARG A 130 -8.88 13.52 -30.52
C ARG A 130 -7.67 12.77 -29.97
N LEU A 131 -6.83 13.45 -29.19
CA LEU A 131 -5.70 12.82 -28.51
C LEU A 131 -6.17 11.75 -27.51
N ALA A 132 -7.24 12.03 -26.76
CA ALA A 132 -7.84 11.07 -25.84
C ALA A 132 -8.28 9.77 -26.55
N LEU A 133 -8.91 9.88 -27.73
CA LEU A 133 -9.33 8.73 -28.54
C LEU A 133 -8.14 7.91 -29.06
N ILE A 134 -7.04 8.56 -29.42
CA ILE A 134 -5.81 7.88 -29.85
C ILE A 134 -5.18 7.10 -28.68
N CYS A 135 -5.20 7.66 -27.47
CA CYS A 135 -4.63 7.01 -26.28
C CYS A 135 -5.51 5.88 -25.71
N ALA A 136 -6.83 5.95 -25.88
CA ALA A 136 -7.78 4.97 -25.36
C ALA A 136 -7.45 3.49 -25.66
N PRO A 137 -7.14 3.07 -26.91
CA PRO A 137 -6.80 1.67 -27.21
C PRO A 137 -5.53 1.20 -26.48
N PHE A 138 -4.55 2.07 -26.27
CA PHE A 138 -3.34 1.71 -25.51
C PHE A 138 -3.65 1.43 -24.04
N ILE A 139 -4.53 2.23 -23.42
CA ILE A 139 -4.96 2.02 -22.03
C ILE A 139 -5.71 0.69 -21.90
N ILE A 140 -6.62 0.39 -22.83
CA ILE A 140 -7.37 -0.87 -22.85
C ILE A 140 -6.43 -2.06 -23.01
N LEU A 141 -5.49 -1.98 -23.96
CA LEU A 141 -4.51 -3.02 -24.20
C LEU A 141 -3.61 -3.24 -22.98
N TYR A 142 -3.13 -2.16 -22.35
CA TYR A 142 -2.33 -2.22 -21.13
C TYR A 142 -3.09 -2.90 -19.98
N MET A 143 -4.36 -2.53 -19.75
CA MET A 143 -5.20 -3.18 -18.74
C MET A 143 -5.39 -4.67 -19.03
N TYR A 144 -5.64 -5.03 -20.29
CA TYR A 144 -5.77 -6.43 -20.70
C TYR A 144 -4.51 -7.24 -20.36
N PHE A 145 -3.33 -6.73 -20.74
CA PHE A 145 -2.06 -7.40 -20.43
C PHE A 145 -1.82 -7.54 -18.92
N ILE A 146 -2.14 -6.52 -18.13
CA ILE A 146 -2.00 -6.59 -16.68
C ILE A 146 -2.91 -7.64 -16.05
N LEU A 147 -4.16 -7.73 -16.52
CA LEU A 147 -5.12 -8.70 -16.01
C LEU A 147 -4.69 -10.12 -16.36
N GLU A 148 -4.25 -10.35 -17.60
CA GLU A 148 -3.73 -11.66 -18.04
C GLU A 148 -2.43 -12.03 -17.31
N TYR A 149 -1.51 -11.09 -17.14
CA TYR A 149 -0.29 -11.30 -16.38
C TYR A 149 -0.59 -11.66 -14.92
N ARG A 150 -1.54 -10.95 -14.29
CA ARG A 150 -1.98 -11.24 -12.91
C ARG A 150 -2.58 -12.63 -12.80
N LYS A 151 -3.44 -13.04 -13.74
CA LYS A 151 -4.02 -14.39 -13.76
C LYS A 151 -2.93 -15.47 -13.85
N LYS A 152 -1.90 -15.25 -14.66
CA LYS A 152 -0.77 -16.17 -14.81
C LYS A 152 0.10 -16.25 -13.56
N ILE A 153 0.36 -15.12 -12.88
CA ILE A 153 1.25 -15.07 -11.71
C ILE A 153 0.58 -15.47 -10.39
N ALA A 154 -0.71 -15.20 -10.24
CA ALA A 154 -1.47 -15.53 -9.03
C ALA A 154 -1.24 -16.97 -8.52
N PRO A 155 -1.31 -18.04 -9.35
CA PRO A 155 -1.06 -19.40 -8.87
C PRO A 155 0.38 -19.63 -8.40
N TYR A 156 1.39 -19.03 -9.03
CA TYR A 156 2.78 -19.14 -8.59
C TYR A 156 3.04 -18.39 -7.27
N ALA A 157 2.35 -17.27 -7.05
CA ALA A 157 2.37 -16.57 -5.77
C ALA A 157 1.73 -17.43 -4.67
N ALA A 158 0.58 -18.04 -4.96
CA ALA A 158 -0.10 -18.95 -4.03
C ALA A 158 0.76 -20.18 -3.70
N GLY A 159 1.37 -20.82 -4.72
CA GLY A 159 2.26 -21.96 -4.53
C GLY A 159 3.48 -21.62 -3.66
N ARG A 160 4.12 -20.47 -3.90
CA ARG A 160 5.22 -19.99 -3.04
C ARG A 160 4.78 -19.80 -1.59
N MET A 161 3.58 -19.26 -1.36
CA MET A 161 3.05 -19.07 -0.01
C MET A 161 2.85 -20.41 0.71
N VAL A 162 2.36 -21.44 0.02
CA VAL A 162 2.23 -22.80 0.57
C VAL A 162 3.60 -23.40 0.92
N THR A 163 4.59 -23.30 0.03
CA THR A 163 5.95 -23.79 0.30
C THR A 163 6.58 -23.09 1.50
N HIS A 164 6.41 -21.78 1.63
CA HIS A 164 6.87 -21.02 2.78
C HIS A 164 6.20 -21.49 4.08
N SER A 165 4.89 -21.75 4.07
CA SER A 165 4.18 -22.29 5.24
C SER A 165 4.70 -23.68 5.64
N ASN A 166 4.95 -24.56 4.66
CA ASN A 166 5.51 -25.90 4.94
C ASN A 166 6.91 -25.82 5.55
N LEU A 167 7.78 -24.94 5.04
CA LEU A 167 9.10 -24.69 5.62
C LEU A 167 9.00 -24.17 7.06
N ALA A 168 8.06 -23.27 7.32
CA ALA A 168 7.83 -22.74 8.67
C ALA A 168 7.37 -23.84 9.64
N ILE A 169 6.49 -24.75 9.20
CA ILE A 169 6.04 -25.91 9.99
C ILE A 169 7.23 -26.82 10.31
N THR A 170 8.01 -27.22 9.30
CA THR A 170 9.19 -28.08 9.51
C THR A 170 10.17 -27.44 10.51
N LEU A 171 10.46 -26.15 10.37
CA LEU A 171 11.31 -25.43 11.33
C LEU A 171 10.74 -25.44 12.75
N GLN A 172 9.43 -25.24 12.90
CA GLN A 172 8.78 -25.22 14.20
C GLN A 172 8.79 -26.61 14.86
N ASP A 173 8.61 -27.68 14.08
CA ASP A 173 8.74 -29.06 14.56
C ASP A 173 10.18 -29.38 15.00
N SER A 174 11.19 -28.98 14.22
CA SER A 174 12.61 -29.19 14.59
C SER A 174 12.98 -28.41 15.86
N ILE A 175 12.49 -27.18 16.03
CA ILE A 175 12.72 -26.38 17.24
C ILE A 175 12.02 -27.01 18.46
N SER A 176 10.76 -27.43 18.30
CA SER A 176 9.99 -28.06 19.38
C SER A 176 10.57 -29.43 19.77
N GLY A 177 11.08 -30.18 18.80
CA GLY A 177 11.73 -31.47 18.96
C GLY A 177 13.22 -31.43 19.31
N THR A 178 13.81 -30.23 19.51
CA THR A 178 15.27 -30.09 19.71
C THR A 178 15.78 -30.87 20.91
N ALA A 179 14.99 -31.03 21.98
CA ALA A 179 15.35 -31.85 23.14
C ALA A 179 15.53 -33.33 22.77
N VAL A 180 14.67 -33.85 21.88
CA VAL A 180 14.74 -35.23 21.37
C VAL A 180 15.92 -35.40 20.41
N VAL A 181 16.12 -34.45 19.49
CA VAL A 181 17.26 -34.49 18.55
C VAL A 181 18.59 -34.48 19.33
N LYS A 182 18.70 -33.67 20.38
CA LYS A 182 19.88 -33.64 21.25
C LYS A 182 20.03 -34.88 22.11
N SER A 183 18.95 -35.48 22.61
CA SER A 183 19.05 -36.71 23.42
C SER A 183 19.54 -37.91 22.62
N PHE A 184 19.33 -37.92 21.31
CA PHE A 184 19.81 -38.96 20.40
C PHE A 184 21.07 -38.57 19.62
N ALA A 185 21.63 -37.36 19.82
CA ALA A 185 22.79 -36.82 19.11
C ALA A 185 22.64 -36.89 17.56
N THR A 186 21.45 -36.58 17.04
CA THR A 186 21.09 -36.70 15.61
C THR A 186 21.08 -35.36 14.86
N GLU A 187 21.75 -34.32 15.35
CA GLU A 187 21.72 -32.97 14.76
C GLU A 187 22.19 -32.94 13.30
N ALA A 188 23.16 -33.78 12.94
CA ALA A 188 23.69 -33.87 11.58
C ALA A 188 22.67 -34.45 10.57
N LEU A 189 21.75 -35.29 11.03
CA LEU A 189 20.67 -35.85 10.22
C LEU A 189 19.56 -34.81 10.02
N GLU A 190 19.17 -34.11 11.08
CA GLU A 190 18.12 -33.08 11.03
C GLU A 190 18.55 -31.87 10.18
N ARG A 191 19.85 -31.53 10.15
CA ARG A 191 20.38 -30.45 9.29
C ARG A 191 20.29 -30.74 7.78
N LYS A 192 20.09 -31.99 7.37
CA LYS A 192 19.96 -32.37 5.96
C LYS A 192 18.52 -32.32 5.43
N LYS A 193 17.53 -32.24 6.33
CA LYS A 193 16.12 -31.99 5.99
C LYS A 193 15.92 -30.55 5.55
#